data_AF-A0A2G2Y448-F1
#
_entry.id   AF-A0A2G2Y448-F1
#
_cell.length_a   1.000
_cell.length_b   1.000
_cell.length_c   1.000
_cell.angle_alpha   90.00
_cell.angle_beta   90.00
_cell.angle_gamma   90.00
#
_symmetry.space_group_name_H-M   'P 1'
#
loop_
_entity.id
_entity.type
_entity.pdbx_description
1 polymer ?
#
loop_
_entity_poly.entity_id
_entity_poly.type
_entity_poly.pdbx_seq_one_letter_code
_entity_poly.pdbx_strand_id
1 'polypeptide(L)'
;MCRGPSTPLILGSYVYGRYTEKEELIKLLVSDCDDTNRHRVAPFCVIPVIGMGGIGKTTLAQIVYNDKRICEAFDNGLKNLFSKKRFLVVLYDVWTESCDDWNKLLIPFFEGDQRSKIIVTTRNEGVASITGTLAPHRLQEMSHDACWSLFLHHAFGVRGLDMHARLKEIGEEIVKRCKGLPLAIKTQGGMLSSKLDILIGLRF
;
A
#
# COMPACT_ATOMS: atom_id res chain seq x y z
N MET A 1 -6.64 -14.15 17.94
CA MET A 1 -7.48 -13.05 17.44
C MET A 1 -7.04 -12.72 16.02
N CYS A 2 -7.79 -13.18 15.01
CA CYS A 2 -7.52 -12.84 13.62
C CYS A 2 -8.00 -11.42 13.35
N ARG A 3 -7.11 -10.52 12.91
CA ARG A 3 -7.51 -9.18 12.45
C ARG A 3 -8.38 -9.36 11.21
N GLY A 4 -9.61 -8.83 11.23
CA GLY A 4 -10.44 -8.75 10.03
C GLY A 4 -9.71 -7.99 8.91
N PRO A 5 -10.06 -8.23 7.63
CA PRO A 5 -9.44 -7.54 6.51
C PRO A 5 -9.54 -6.03 6.75
N SER A 6 -8.39 -5.36 6.77
CA SER A 6 -8.36 -3.90 6.83
C SER A 6 -9.08 -3.40 5.59
N THR A 7 -10.22 -2.71 5.74
CA THR A 7 -10.86 -2.05 4.59
C THR A 7 -9.81 -1.20 3.88
N PRO A 8 -9.60 -1.33 2.57
CA PRO A 8 -8.56 -0.58 1.89
C PRO A 8 -8.81 0.94 1.98
N LEU A 9 -7.80 1.77 1.70
CA LEU A 9 -7.94 3.23 1.47
C LEU A 9 -8.65 3.53 0.14
N ILE A 10 -9.55 2.64 -0.28
CA ILE A 10 -10.12 2.59 -1.61
C ILE A 10 -11.63 2.76 -1.48
N LEU A 11 -12.18 3.75 -2.18
CA LEU A 11 -13.61 3.87 -2.44
C LEU A 11 -13.85 3.63 -3.94
N GLY A 12 -14.29 2.43 -4.31
CA GLY A 12 -14.38 2.04 -5.72
C GLY A 12 -12.99 2.00 -6.38
N SER A 13 -12.69 2.97 -7.25
CA SER A 13 -11.35 3.18 -7.83
C SER A 13 -10.56 4.32 -7.16
N TYR A 14 -11.19 5.11 -6.28
CA TYR A 14 -10.59 6.29 -5.68
C TYR A 14 -9.67 5.93 -4.52
N VAL A 15 -8.48 6.54 -4.49
CA VAL A 15 -7.42 6.26 -3.52
C VAL A 15 -7.14 7.51 -2.70
N TYR A 16 -7.44 7.49 -1.40
CA TYR A 16 -7.23 8.66 -0.54
C TYR A 16 -5.75 8.95 -0.32
N GLY A 17 -5.28 10.10 -0.81
CA GLY A 17 -3.96 10.68 -0.52
C GLY A 17 -2.75 9.81 -0.89
N ARG A 18 -2.92 8.81 -1.77
CA ARG A 18 -1.85 7.92 -2.25
C ARG A 18 -1.75 7.87 -3.77
N TYR A 19 -2.35 8.83 -4.47
CA TYR A 19 -2.35 8.86 -5.93
C TYR A 19 -0.95 9.04 -6.50
N THR A 20 -0.18 10.00 -5.96
CA THR A 20 1.19 10.27 -6.43
C THR A 20 2.08 9.04 -6.27
N GLU A 21 2.11 8.45 -5.08
CA GLU A 21 2.91 7.25 -4.80
C GLU A 21 2.48 6.05 -5.64
N LYS A 22 1.17 5.92 -5.92
CA LYS A 22 0.64 4.90 -6.82
C LYS A 22 1.19 5.07 -8.23
N GLU A 23 1.13 6.27 -8.80
CA GLU A 23 1.59 6.53 -10.16
C GLU A 23 3.11 6.39 -10.28
N GLU A 24 3.87 6.82 -9.27
CA GLU A 24 5.33 6.60 -9.20
C GLU A 24 5.67 5.11 -9.17
N LEU A 25 4.98 4.32 -8.33
CA LEU A 25 5.23 2.89 -8.24
C LEU A 25 4.83 2.16 -9.53
N ILE A 26 3.73 2.54 -10.17
CA ILE A 26 3.33 1.99 -11.47
C ILE A 26 4.36 2.30 -12.55
N LYS A 27 4.89 3.52 -12.58
CA LYS A 27 5.96 3.90 -13.51
C LYS A 27 7.19 3.00 -13.34
N LEU A 28 7.61 2.73 -12.11
CA LEU A 28 8.74 1.84 -11.80
C LEU A 28 8.49 0.36 -12.17
N LEU A 29 7.24 -0.10 -12.06
CA LEU A 29 6.86 -1.47 -12.39
C LEU A 29 6.81 -1.70 -13.90
N VAL A 30 6.28 -0.73 -14.64
CA VAL A 30 6.15 -0.82 -16.09
C VAL A 30 7.48 -0.56 -16.80
N SER A 31 8.36 0.28 -16.22
CA SER A 31 9.68 0.55 -16.80
C SER A 31 10.58 -0.69 -16.78
N ASP A 32 11.33 -0.86 -17.85
CA ASP A 32 12.42 -1.84 -17.86
C ASP A 32 13.50 -1.40 -16.88
N CYS A 33 14.14 -2.37 -16.24
CA CYS A 33 15.25 -2.07 -15.36
C CYS A 33 16.50 -1.90 -16.23
N ASP A 34 17.16 -0.74 -16.24
CA ASP A 34 18.33 -0.46 -17.11
C ASP A 34 19.45 -1.51 -17.03
N ASP A 35 19.85 -2.02 -18.20
CA ASP A 35 20.88 -3.06 -18.43
C ASP A 35 22.32 -2.63 -18.10
N THR A 36 22.52 -1.41 -17.62
CA THR A 36 23.86 -0.80 -17.52
C THR A 36 24.72 -1.35 -16.38
N ASN A 37 24.16 -2.13 -15.45
CA ASN A 37 24.94 -2.85 -14.44
C ASN A 37 24.98 -4.35 -14.75
N ARG A 38 26.06 -4.78 -15.41
CA ARG A 38 26.45 -6.20 -15.63
C ARG A 38 26.76 -6.98 -14.33
N HIS A 39 26.23 -6.53 -13.19
CA HIS A 39 26.49 -7.07 -11.86
C HIS A 39 25.20 -7.22 -11.05
N ARG A 40 24.09 -7.56 -11.72
CA ARG A 40 22.86 -7.90 -10.99
C ARG A 40 22.98 -9.29 -10.39
N VAL A 41 22.73 -9.38 -9.09
CA VAL A 41 22.63 -10.65 -8.33
C VAL A 41 21.36 -11.43 -8.71
N ALA A 42 20.31 -10.75 -9.19
CA ALA A 42 19.04 -11.35 -9.61
C ALA A 42 18.57 -10.81 -10.97
N PRO A 43 17.90 -11.63 -11.81
CA PRO A 43 17.43 -11.22 -13.13
C PRO A 43 16.25 -10.24 -13.09
N PHE A 44 15.59 -10.07 -11.93
CA PHE A 44 14.42 -9.20 -11.72
C PHE A 44 14.74 -8.04 -10.77
N CYS A 45 13.82 -7.08 -10.66
CA CYS A 45 13.96 -5.95 -9.73
C CYS A 45 13.10 -6.09 -8.48
N VAL A 46 13.66 -5.68 -7.34
CA VAL A 46 12.98 -5.65 -6.06
C VAL A 46 12.82 -4.19 -5.63
N ILE A 47 11.57 -3.76 -5.42
CA ILE A 47 11.19 -2.41 -5.02
C ILE A 47 10.72 -2.45 -3.56
N PRO A 48 11.53 -1.97 -2.61
CA PRO A 48 11.10 -1.83 -1.23
C PRO A 48 10.12 -0.66 -1.09
N VAL A 49 8.99 -0.88 -0.41
CA VAL A 49 8.06 0.14 0.06
C VAL A 49 8.14 0.17 1.57
N ILE A 50 8.50 1.33 2.12
CA ILE A 50 8.81 1.46 3.54
C ILE A 50 8.07 2.62 4.22
N GLY A 51 7.98 2.54 5.54
CA GLY A 51 7.28 3.52 6.36
C GLY A 51 6.69 2.90 7.64
N MET A 52 6.16 3.75 8.51
CA MET A 52 5.67 3.35 9.83
C MET A 52 4.46 2.39 9.79
N GLY A 53 4.12 1.82 10.96
CA GLY A 53 2.89 1.04 11.11
C GLY A 53 1.64 1.86 10.80
N GLY A 54 0.68 1.30 10.06
CA GLY A 54 -0.57 1.99 9.74
C GLY A 54 -0.48 3.08 8.66
N ILE A 55 0.71 3.30 8.07
CA ILE A 55 0.94 4.32 7.03
C ILE A 55 0.30 3.97 5.66
N GLY A 56 -0.04 2.70 5.43
CA GLY A 56 -0.69 2.25 4.20
C GLY A 56 0.19 1.53 3.17
N LYS A 57 1.37 1.02 3.54
CA LYS A 57 2.27 0.28 2.63
C LYS A 57 1.59 -0.88 1.90
N THR A 58 0.95 -1.77 2.66
CA THR A 58 0.26 -2.94 2.12
C THR A 58 -0.91 -2.53 1.25
N THR A 59 -1.63 -1.47 1.65
CA THR A 59 -2.72 -0.88 0.87
C THR A 59 -2.22 -0.31 -0.46
N LEU A 60 -1.11 0.43 -0.48
CA LEU A 60 -0.52 0.94 -1.72
C LEU A 60 -0.12 -0.20 -2.65
N ALA A 61 0.57 -1.22 -2.12
CA ALA A 61 0.98 -2.37 -2.91
C ALA A 61 -0.23 -3.13 -3.49
N GLN A 62 -1.33 -3.28 -2.73
CA GLN A 62 -2.57 -3.87 -3.21
C GLN A 62 -3.25 -3.03 -4.29
N ILE A 63 -3.31 -1.71 -4.12
CA ILE A 63 -3.88 -0.79 -5.12
C ILE A 63 -3.13 -0.91 -6.45
N VAL A 64 -1.80 -0.95 -6.38
CA VAL A 64 -0.95 -1.03 -7.56
C VAL A 64 -1.05 -2.41 -8.21
N TYR A 65 -1.01 -3.50 -7.43
CA TYR A 65 -1.15 -4.86 -7.93
C TYR A 65 -2.46 -5.06 -8.70
N ASN A 66 -3.55 -4.44 -8.25
CA ASN A 66 -4.87 -4.52 -8.89
C ASN A 66 -5.10 -3.43 -9.96
N ASP A 67 -4.12 -2.57 -10.26
CA ASP A 67 -4.26 -1.55 -11.30
C ASP A 67 -4.33 -2.23 -12.67
N LYS A 68 -5.26 -1.78 -13.53
CA LYS A 68 -5.49 -2.37 -14.85
C LYS A 68 -4.20 -2.45 -15.68
N ARG A 69 -3.36 -1.42 -15.63
CA ARG A 69 -2.08 -1.39 -16.36
C ARG A 69 -1.12 -2.48 -15.90
N ILE A 70 -1.17 -2.84 -14.62
CA ILE A 70 -0.36 -3.90 -14.02
C ILE A 70 -0.94 -5.27 -14.37
N CYS A 71 -2.26 -5.43 -14.27
CA CYS A 71 -2.94 -6.67 -14.69
C CYS A 71 -2.74 -6.99 -16.17
N GLU A 72 -2.61 -5.99 -17.04
CA GLU A 72 -2.31 -6.17 -18.46
C GLU A 72 -0.81 -6.42 -18.72
N ALA A 73 0.08 -5.92 -17.86
CA ALA A 73 1.52 -6.03 -18.04
C ALA A 73 2.15 -7.30 -17.45
N PHE A 74 1.49 -7.95 -16.48
CA PHE A 74 2.04 -9.07 -15.72
C PHE A 74 1.10 -10.28 -15.68
N ASP A 75 1.66 -11.48 -15.72
CA ASP A 75 0.90 -12.72 -15.54
C ASP A 75 0.55 -12.94 -14.06
N ASN A 76 -0.75 -13.02 -13.74
CA ASN A 76 -1.27 -13.16 -12.37
C ASN A 76 -1.37 -14.62 -11.87
N GLY A 77 -0.92 -15.59 -12.67
CA GLY A 77 -1.07 -17.02 -12.38
C GLY A 77 0.19 -17.67 -11.83
N LEU A 78 0.07 -18.38 -10.71
CA LEU A 78 1.13 -19.25 -10.16
C LEU A 78 1.25 -20.62 -10.88
N LYS A 79 0.54 -20.83 -12.00
CA LYS A 79 0.52 -22.13 -12.67
C LYS A 79 1.77 -22.32 -13.53
N ASN A 80 2.54 -23.37 -13.23
CA ASN A 80 3.79 -23.79 -13.88
C ASN A 80 4.90 -22.71 -13.82
N LEU A 81 5.36 -22.50 -12.58
CA LEU A 81 6.56 -21.79 -12.09
C LEU A 81 7.29 -20.92 -13.12
N PHE A 82 7.13 -19.59 -13.00
CA PHE A 82 7.85 -18.40 -13.55
C PHE A 82 8.59 -18.46 -14.90
N SER A 83 8.77 -19.61 -15.51
CA SER A 83 9.68 -19.89 -16.60
C SER A 83 9.26 -19.07 -17.80
N LYS A 84 10.13 -18.13 -18.17
CA LYS A 84 9.97 -17.25 -19.34
C LYS A 84 8.75 -16.32 -19.30
N LYS A 85 8.10 -16.14 -18.15
CA LYS A 85 6.96 -15.23 -17.99
C LYS A 85 7.34 -14.01 -17.16
N ARG A 86 6.72 -12.88 -17.49
CA ARG A 86 6.83 -11.64 -16.71
C ARG A 86 5.87 -11.71 -15.54
N PHE A 87 6.40 -11.67 -14.32
CA PHE A 87 5.61 -11.79 -13.09
C PHE A 87 5.74 -10.55 -12.19
N LEU A 88 4.71 -10.33 -11.38
CA LEU A 88 4.73 -9.39 -10.27
C LEU A 88 4.41 -10.16 -8.99
N VAL A 89 5.28 -10.05 -7.98
CA VAL A 89 5.07 -10.64 -6.66
C VAL A 89 5.05 -9.55 -5.61
N VAL A 90 4.12 -9.63 -4.65
CA VAL A 90 4.05 -8.70 -3.52
C VAL A 90 4.28 -9.47 -2.23
N LEU A 91 5.37 -9.13 -1.53
CA LEU A 91 5.72 -9.69 -0.23
C LEU A 91 5.34 -8.70 0.87
N TYR A 92 4.39 -9.09 1.71
CA TYR A 92 3.89 -8.25 2.80
C TYR A 92 4.71 -8.39 4.07
N ASP A 93 5.04 -7.25 4.67
CA ASP A 93 5.68 -7.14 6.00
C ASP A 93 6.91 -8.06 6.13
N VAL A 94 7.93 -7.84 5.28
CA VAL A 94 9.17 -8.64 5.34
C VAL A 94 10.02 -8.19 6.52
N TRP A 95 10.54 -9.17 7.27
CA TRP A 95 11.33 -8.96 8.49
C TRP A 95 12.75 -9.54 8.42
N THR A 96 13.09 -10.27 7.36
CA THR A 96 14.38 -10.98 7.31
C THR A 96 15.55 -10.02 7.18
N GLU A 97 16.51 -10.14 8.08
CA GLU A 97 17.81 -9.44 8.03
C GLU A 97 18.93 -10.38 7.54
N SER A 98 18.59 -11.61 7.15
CA SER A 98 19.50 -12.62 6.63
C SER A 98 19.52 -12.56 5.09
N CYS A 99 20.67 -12.18 4.54
CA CYS A 99 20.91 -12.19 3.09
C CYS A 99 20.78 -13.61 2.51
N ASP A 100 21.25 -14.63 3.24
CA ASP A 100 21.17 -16.02 2.79
C ASP A 100 19.72 -16.51 2.69
N ASP A 101 18.88 -16.17 3.67
CA ASP A 101 17.47 -16.57 3.63
C ASP A 101 16.69 -15.79 2.57
N TRP A 102 17.06 -14.53 2.33
CA TRP A 102 16.56 -13.78 1.18
C TRP A 102 16.95 -14.45 -0.15
N ASN A 103 18.22 -14.82 -0.32
CA ASN A 103 18.69 -15.49 -1.53
C ASN A 103 17.99 -16.83 -1.76
N LYS A 104 17.76 -17.63 -0.71
CA LYS A 104 17.00 -18.89 -0.80
C LYS A 104 15.55 -18.66 -1.22
N LEU A 105 14.90 -17.63 -0.68
CA LEU A 105 13.54 -17.24 -1.07
C LEU A 105 13.49 -16.86 -2.56
N LEU A 106 14.56 -16.29 -3.09
CA LEU A 106 14.62 -15.83 -4.47
C LEU A 106 14.78 -16.95 -5.51
N ILE A 107 15.27 -18.13 -5.12
CA ILE A 107 15.58 -19.27 -6.02
C ILE A 107 14.47 -19.54 -7.06
N PRO A 108 13.18 -19.64 -6.69
CA PRO A 108 12.12 -19.98 -7.64
C PRO A 108 11.89 -18.92 -8.73
N PHE A 109 12.32 -17.68 -8.51
CA PHE A 109 12.06 -16.55 -9.41
C PHE A 109 13.17 -16.36 -10.47
N PHE A 110 14.30 -17.07 -10.36
CA PHE A 110 15.44 -16.91 -11.26
C PHE A 110 15.17 -17.33 -12.70
N GLU A 111 14.15 -18.16 -12.95
CA GLU A 111 13.78 -18.60 -14.29
C GLU A 111 12.81 -17.65 -15.02
N GLY A 112 12.40 -16.56 -14.38
CA GLY A 112 11.46 -15.61 -14.98
C GLY A 112 12.06 -14.53 -15.85
N ASP A 113 11.19 -13.80 -16.54
CA ASP A 113 11.57 -12.71 -17.44
C ASP A 113 12.26 -11.59 -16.64
N GLN A 114 13.26 -10.93 -17.22
CA GLN A 114 14.04 -9.89 -16.54
C GLN A 114 13.21 -8.63 -16.20
N ARG A 115 12.07 -8.45 -16.86
CA ARG A 115 11.10 -7.39 -16.59
C ARG A 115 10.18 -7.71 -15.43
N SER A 116 10.39 -8.86 -14.78
CA SER A 116 9.67 -9.24 -13.56
C SER A 116 10.06 -8.35 -12.39
N LYS A 117 9.11 -8.15 -11.49
CA LYS A 117 9.23 -7.21 -10.37
C LYS A 117 8.75 -7.88 -9.09
N ILE A 118 9.40 -7.56 -7.98
CA ILE A 118 8.97 -7.93 -6.64
C ILE A 118 8.78 -6.64 -5.85
N ILE A 119 7.61 -6.46 -5.23
CA ILE A 119 7.38 -5.40 -4.26
C ILE A 119 7.55 -6.00 -2.87
N VAL A 120 8.43 -5.42 -2.07
CA VAL A 120 8.59 -5.77 -0.65
C VAL A 120 8.02 -4.65 0.18
N THR A 121 7.08 -4.94 1.08
CA THR A 121 6.68 -3.95 2.10
C THR A 121 7.38 -4.26 3.42
N THR A 122 8.01 -3.27 4.05
CA THR A 122 8.64 -3.43 5.36
C THR A 122 8.60 -2.13 6.16
N ARG A 123 8.85 -2.21 7.47
CA ARG A 123 9.04 -1.04 8.35
C ARG A 123 10.51 -0.74 8.61
N ASN A 124 11.40 -1.65 8.20
CA ASN A 124 12.81 -1.65 8.57
C ASN A 124 13.68 -1.27 7.35
N GLU A 125 14.44 -0.19 7.48
CA GLU A 125 15.38 0.29 6.45
C GLU A 125 16.50 -0.73 6.17
N GLY A 126 16.97 -1.45 7.19
CA GLY A 126 17.95 -2.52 7.02
C GLY A 126 17.42 -3.65 6.14
N VAL A 127 16.19 -4.09 6.39
CA VAL A 127 15.50 -5.08 5.53
C VAL A 127 15.35 -4.55 4.10
N ALA A 128 15.01 -3.27 3.92
CA ALA A 128 14.90 -2.67 2.60
C ALA A 128 16.25 -2.63 1.86
N SER A 129 17.35 -2.36 2.57
CA SER A 129 18.70 -2.39 2.01
C SER A 129 19.17 -3.79 1.63
N ILE A 130 18.74 -4.83 2.36
CA ILE A 130 19.08 -6.22 2.07
C ILE A 130 18.28 -6.75 0.88
N THR A 131 16.98 -6.42 0.84
CA THR A 131 16.05 -6.99 -0.13
C THR A 131 15.99 -6.21 -1.45
N GLY A 132 16.19 -4.88 -1.41
CA GLY A 132 15.99 -3.99 -2.54
C GLY A 132 17.10 -4.04 -3.58
N THR A 133 16.72 -4.08 -4.85
CA THR A 133 17.63 -3.80 -5.97
C THR A 133 17.43 -2.38 -6.53
N LEU A 134 16.36 -1.71 -6.09
CA LEU A 134 16.04 -0.31 -6.38
C LEU A 134 15.91 0.48 -5.08
N ALA A 135 16.03 1.80 -5.20
CA ALA A 135 15.89 2.71 -4.06
C ALA A 135 14.55 2.49 -3.33
N PRO A 136 14.53 2.46 -1.99
CA PRO A 136 13.29 2.30 -1.22
C PRO A 136 12.31 3.45 -1.47
N HIS A 137 11.06 3.09 -1.79
CA HIS A 137 9.94 3.99 -1.90
C HIS A 137 9.36 4.29 -0.50
N ARG A 138 9.70 5.47 0.04
CA ARG A 138 9.37 5.90 1.42
C ARG A 138 8.01 6.58 1.47
N LEU A 139 7.04 5.94 2.13
CA LEU A 139 5.73 6.55 2.34
C LEU A 139 5.78 7.58 3.47
N GLN A 140 5.32 8.79 3.14
CA GLN A 140 5.14 9.88 4.09
C GLN A 140 3.72 9.86 4.67
N GLU A 141 3.50 10.63 5.73
CA GLU A 141 2.17 10.93 6.23
C GLU A 141 1.27 11.54 5.13
N MET A 142 -0.03 11.26 5.21
CA MET A 142 -1.01 11.87 4.28
C MET A 142 -1.20 13.35 4.60
N SER A 143 -1.53 14.15 3.58
CA SER A 143 -1.92 15.54 3.76
C SER A 143 -3.19 15.67 4.61
N HIS A 144 -3.36 16.82 5.26
CA HIS A 144 -4.52 17.11 6.09
C HIS A 144 -5.83 16.93 5.31
N ASP A 145 -5.93 17.46 4.10
CA ASP A 145 -7.13 17.37 3.26
C ASP A 145 -7.48 15.92 2.87
N ALA A 146 -6.45 15.11 2.59
CA ALA A 146 -6.65 13.70 2.29
C ALA A 146 -7.10 12.93 3.54
N CYS A 147 -6.54 13.24 4.72
CA CYS A 147 -7.00 12.70 5.99
C CYS A 147 -8.42 13.11 6.34
N TRP A 148 -8.77 14.37 6.10
CA TRP A 148 -10.10 14.90 6.32
C TRP A 148 -11.12 14.17 5.43
N SER A 149 -10.83 14.03 4.14
CA SER A 149 -11.68 13.29 3.20
C SER A 149 -11.86 11.83 3.61
N LEU A 150 -10.79 11.16 4.02
CA LEU A 150 -10.83 9.78 4.49
C LEU A 150 -11.63 9.66 5.80
N PHE A 151 -11.47 10.61 6.72
CA PHE A 151 -12.21 10.65 7.98
C PHE A 151 -13.71 10.79 7.72
N LEU A 152 -14.12 11.77 6.90
CA LEU A 152 -15.52 11.99 6.55
C LEU A 152 -16.16 10.75 5.95
N HIS A 153 -15.45 10.11 5.02
CA HIS A 153 -15.91 8.88 4.40
C HIS A 153 -16.21 7.79 5.44
N HIS A 154 -15.32 7.60 6.41
CA HIS A 154 -15.48 6.59 7.45
C HIS A 154 -16.43 6.97 8.57
N ALA A 155 -16.62 8.25 8.84
CA ALA A 155 -17.49 8.75 9.91
C ALA A 155 -18.95 8.92 9.46
N PHE A 156 -19.17 9.28 8.19
CA PHE A 156 -20.48 9.72 7.69
C PHE A 156 -20.87 9.11 6.32
N GLY A 157 -20.03 8.24 5.75
CA GLY A 157 -20.27 7.65 4.44
C GLY A 157 -20.15 8.64 3.27
N VAL A 158 -20.86 8.36 2.17
CA VAL A 158 -20.80 9.14 0.91
C VAL A 158 -21.62 10.44 0.97
N ARG A 159 -22.48 10.62 2.00
CA ARG A 159 -23.43 11.74 2.10
C ARG A 159 -23.03 12.83 3.12
N GLY A 160 -21.76 12.91 3.49
CA GLY A 160 -21.26 13.81 4.54
C GLY A 160 -21.23 15.31 4.19
N LEU A 161 -22.25 15.85 3.51
CA LEU A 161 -22.28 17.23 3.03
C LEU A 161 -22.96 18.21 4.00
N ASP A 162 -23.86 17.74 4.87
CA ASP A 162 -24.56 18.60 5.84
C ASP A 162 -24.10 18.33 7.28
N MET A 163 -22.82 18.58 7.56
CA MET A 163 -22.29 18.48 8.92
C MET A 163 -22.56 19.75 9.72
N HIS A 164 -23.13 19.58 10.92
CA HIS A 164 -23.25 20.64 11.91
C HIS A 164 -21.86 21.23 12.24
N ALA A 165 -21.73 22.56 12.34
CA ALA A 165 -20.45 23.26 12.52
C ALA A 165 -19.62 22.70 13.69
N ARG A 166 -20.26 22.41 14.82
CA ARG A 166 -19.60 21.79 16.00
C ARG A 166 -19.02 20.39 15.73
N LEU A 167 -19.68 19.56 14.90
CA LEU A 167 -19.16 18.24 14.54
C LEU A 167 -17.96 18.35 13.61
N LYS A 168 -17.97 19.35 12.72
CA LYS A 168 -16.81 19.67 11.88
C LYS A 168 -15.59 20.03 12.72
N GLU A 169 -15.74 20.92 13.70
CA GLU A 169 -14.64 21.32 14.60
C GLU A 169 -14.05 20.13 15.37
N ILE A 170 -14.91 19.25 15.91
CA ILE A 170 -14.47 18.04 16.62
C ILE A 170 -13.73 17.10 15.66
N GLY A 171 -14.27 16.89 14.46
CA GLY A 171 -13.63 16.05 13.45
C GLY A 171 -12.24 16.56 13.06
N GLU A 172 -12.10 17.86 12.83
CA GLU A 172 -10.83 18.49 12.46
C GLU A 172 -9.75 18.26 13.53
N GLU A 173 -10.11 18.42 14.81
CA GLU A 173 -9.20 18.15 15.93
C GLU A 173 -8.82 16.65 16.03
N ILE A 174 -9.77 15.75 15.75
CA ILE A 174 -9.50 14.30 15.68
C ILE A 174 -8.50 14.00 14.55
N VAL A 175 -8.72 14.55 13.36
CA VAL A 175 -7.84 14.34 12.20
C VAL A 175 -6.44 14.86 12.48
N LYS A 176 -6.33 16.05 13.07
CA LYS A 176 -5.05 16.62 13.49
C LYS A 176 -4.29 15.71 14.46
N ARG A 177 -4.98 15.10 15.43
CA ARG A 177 -4.38 14.15 16.39
C ARG A 177 -3.94 12.84 15.77
N CYS A 178 -4.51 12.44 14.63
CA CYS A 178 -4.12 11.23 13.92
C CYS A 178 -2.81 11.38 13.13
N LYS A 179 -2.25 12.60 13.04
CA LYS A 179 -0.92 12.89 12.47
C LYS A 179 -0.70 12.25 11.10
N GLY A 180 -1.70 12.32 10.22
CA GLY A 180 -1.56 11.84 8.85
C GLY A 180 -1.51 10.31 8.69
N LEU A 181 -1.77 9.52 9.75
CA LEU A 181 -1.76 8.06 9.69
C LEU A 181 -3.12 7.50 9.25
N PRO A 182 -3.23 6.90 8.05
CA PRO A 182 -4.52 6.43 7.55
C PRO A 182 -5.22 5.45 8.50
N LEU A 183 -4.51 4.49 9.11
CA LEU A 183 -5.15 3.55 10.04
C LEU A 183 -5.77 4.25 11.26
N ALA A 184 -5.12 5.28 11.80
CA ALA A 184 -5.65 6.04 12.92
C ALA A 184 -6.92 6.81 12.52
N ILE A 185 -6.87 7.48 11.35
CA ILE A 185 -8.01 8.20 10.77
C ILE A 185 -9.22 7.26 10.59
N LYS A 186 -9.01 6.10 9.95
CA LYS A 186 -10.08 5.11 9.72
C LYS A 186 -10.69 4.61 11.02
N THR A 187 -9.85 4.35 12.02
CA THR A 187 -10.29 3.90 13.34
C THR A 187 -11.17 4.95 13.99
N GLN A 188 -10.73 6.21 14.05
CA GLN A 188 -11.49 7.29 14.67
C GLN A 188 -12.78 7.59 13.91
N GLY A 189 -12.74 7.63 12.58
CA GLY A 189 -13.92 7.82 11.74
C GLY A 189 -14.96 6.72 11.97
N GLY A 190 -14.54 5.45 11.91
CA GLY A 190 -15.43 4.32 12.16
C GLY A 190 -16.03 4.30 13.57
N MET A 191 -15.24 4.65 14.59
CA MET A 191 -15.75 4.80 15.97
C MET A 191 -16.80 5.90 16.09
N LEU A 192 -16.61 7.02 15.39
CA LEU A 192 -17.59 8.10 15.38
C LEU A 192 -18.89 7.66 14.67
N SER A 193 -18.77 7.00 13.52
CA SER A 193 -19.92 6.42 12.79
C SER A 193 -20.75 5.51 13.70
N SER A 194 -20.11 4.54 14.37
CA SER A 194 -20.84 3.60 15.24
C SER A 194 -21.57 4.29 16.40
N LYS A 195 -21.03 5.39 16.93
CA LYS A 195 -21.72 6.17 17.98
C LYS A 195 -22.91 6.94 17.43
N LEU A 196 -22.78 7.51 16.23
CA LEU A 196 -23.87 8.22 15.57
C LEU A 196 -25.01 7.25 15.20
N ASP A 197 -24.69 6.05 14.73
CA ASP A 197 -25.69 5.02 14.43
C ASP A 197 -26.51 4.66 15.69
N ILE A 198 -25.84 4.52 16.84
CA ILE A 198 -26.50 4.27 18.14
C ILE A 198 -27.39 5.44 18.55
N LEU A 199 -26.91 6.68 18.39
CA LEU A 199 -27.61 7.88 18.86
C LEU A 199 -28.78 8.29 17.98
N ILE A 200 -28.69 8.08 16.67
CA ILE A 200 -29.66 8.58 15.68
C ILE A 200 -30.61 7.46 15.22
N GLY A 201 -30.37 6.20 15.60
CA GLY A 201 -31.22 5.05 15.22
C GLY A 201 -31.21 4.73 13.72
N LEU A 202 -30.32 5.36 12.96
CA LEU A 202 -30.14 5.09 11.54
C LEU A 202 -29.39 3.76 11.38
N ARG A 203 -30.13 2.69 11.10
CA ARG A 203 -29.53 1.50 10.48
C ARG A 203 -29.16 1.87 9.04
N PHE A 204 -27.88 2.01 8.75
CA PHE A 204 -27.34 2.01 7.39
C PHE A 204 -27.17 0.56 6.89
#